data_AF-A0A6L7MMH9-F1
#
_entry.id   AF-A0A6L7MMH9-F1
#
_cell.length_a   1.000
_cell.length_b   1.000
_cell.length_c   1.000
_cell.angle_alpha   90.00
_cell.angle_beta   90.00
_cell.angle_gamma   90.00
#
_symmetry.space_group_name_H-M   'P 1'
#
loop_
_entity.id
_entity.type
_entity.pdbx_description
1 polymer ?
#
loop_
_entity_poly.entity_id
_entity_poly.type
_entity_poly.pdbx_seq_one_letter_code
_entity_poly.pdbx_strand_id
1 'polypeptide(L)'
;MENLEDILRRLRDSRSANGGVHRSDDSPTYTEPPEEVCDVCDGRRWLTLDVPVGHPDFGKTEPCECQVETTVSERSERLRRYSNLGVLSRMTFDSTNPGGKSENEESQRMFAAAYAEAVAYAEEPTGWLILSGPHGSGKTHLAAAMANRCIELGRPVFFVHVPDLLDDLRSTYAPHSMISYSDLFDQVNDAPLLILDGLGTQSATPWAQEKMQQIFNRRANAHLPTIVTTSMNVSDIDPYISSRMTNRDLSRVVEFPGDSLEPARDLGNIPEDMLQRMTFDAFDIRGNNASAEQRASLENALKFANIYASDPDGSGWLTLFGETGVGKTHLAVAIAAERKARGQPVFFAFVPDLMDYLRSTFSPDSGVVYDRIFDQIRNAPLLILDHLRSAHLSDWAYEKLYQIVVHRHNSRIPTVITSPMDMADSSGPIISRAQDQSSGTIIRMDAPDYRVNRRDGSRRGAPEHTPRRGRQR
;
A
#
# COMPACT_ATOMS: atom_id res chain seq x y z
N MET A 1 -3.13 2.35 -62.37
CA MET A 1 -2.64 3.28 -61.34
C MET A 1 -3.60 4.46 -61.35
N GLU A 2 -4.51 4.49 -60.39
CA GLU A 2 -5.44 5.62 -60.24
C GLU A 2 -4.67 6.87 -59.80
N ASN A 3 -5.04 8.02 -60.36
CA ASN A 3 -4.38 9.30 -60.09
C ASN A 3 -4.79 9.82 -58.69
N LEU A 4 -3.81 10.27 -57.91
CA LEU A 4 -3.96 10.72 -56.53
C LEU A 4 -4.98 11.87 -56.39
N GLU A 5 -5.18 12.67 -57.45
CA GLU A 5 -6.18 13.74 -57.49
C GLU A 5 -7.64 13.21 -57.45
N ASP A 6 -7.92 12.07 -58.10
CA ASP A 6 -9.27 11.52 -58.16
C ASP A 6 -9.68 10.87 -56.82
N ILE A 7 -8.71 10.38 -56.05
CA ILE A 7 -8.91 9.84 -54.70
C ILE A 7 -9.20 10.97 -53.71
N LEU A 8 -8.47 12.10 -53.81
CA LEU A 8 -8.67 13.26 -52.94
C LEU A 8 -10.00 13.97 -53.22
N ARG A 9 -10.46 13.98 -54.47
CA ARG A 9 -11.76 14.56 -54.83
C ARG A 9 -12.94 13.78 -54.27
N ARG A 10 -12.89 12.44 -54.30
CA ARG A 10 -13.92 11.56 -53.70
C ARG A 10 -14.02 11.66 -52.18
N LEU A 11 -12.90 11.89 -51.49
CA LEU A 11 -12.87 12.10 -50.04
C LEU A 11 -13.45 13.46 -49.61
N ARG A 12 -13.48 14.44 -50.52
CA ARG A 12 -14.08 15.76 -50.26
C ARG A 12 -15.59 15.75 -50.48
N ASP A 13 -16.06 15.07 -51.52
CA ASP A 13 -17.48 15.04 -51.87
C ASP A 13 -18.31 14.13 -50.94
N SER A 14 -17.68 13.16 -50.25
CA SER A 14 -18.34 12.30 -49.26
C SER A 14 -18.62 12.99 -47.91
N ARG A 15 -17.99 14.15 -47.63
CA ARG A 15 -18.24 14.94 -46.42
C ARG A 15 -19.40 15.94 -46.55
N SER A 16 -19.93 16.16 -47.75
CA SER A 16 -21.02 17.11 -48.00
C SER A 16 -22.42 16.48 -48.16
N ALA A 17 -22.55 15.16 -47.96
CA ALA A 17 -23.82 14.45 -48.07
C ALA A 17 -24.18 13.72 -46.78
N ASN A 18 -24.46 14.46 -45.71
CA ASN A 18 -25.41 14.04 -44.68
C ASN A 18 -25.98 15.29 -43.99
N GLY A 19 -27.28 15.54 -44.21
CA GLY A 19 -28.06 16.66 -43.68
C GLY A 19 -28.03 16.73 -42.14
N GLY A 20 -28.24 17.88 -41.52
CA GLY A 20 -29.35 18.79 -41.76
C GLY A 20 -30.27 18.74 -40.53
N VAL A 21 -29.91 19.48 -39.48
CA VAL A 21 -30.82 19.78 -38.36
C VAL A 21 -30.72 21.29 -38.11
N HIS A 22 -31.83 21.99 -38.37
CA HIS A 22 -32.02 23.38 -38.01
C HIS A 22 -31.74 23.59 -36.52
N ARG A 23 -30.74 24.40 -36.19
CA ARG A 23 -30.65 25.15 -34.93
C ARG A 23 -30.29 26.58 -35.26
N SER A 24 -31.03 27.47 -34.62
CA SER A 24 -31.00 28.92 -34.71
C SER A 24 -29.57 29.50 -34.66
N ASP A 25 -29.36 30.42 -35.59
CA ASP A 25 -28.19 31.28 -35.76
C ASP A 25 -28.07 32.21 -34.54
N ASP A 26 -27.16 31.88 -33.63
CA ASP A 26 -26.61 32.82 -32.65
C ASP A 26 -25.26 32.25 -32.18
N SER A 27 -24.18 32.69 -32.81
CA SER A 27 -22.82 32.42 -32.37
C SER A 27 -21.97 33.68 -32.54
N PRO A 28 -21.26 34.12 -31.49
CA PRO A 28 -20.51 35.36 -31.50
C PRO A 28 -19.39 35.28 -32.54
N THR A 29 -19.25 36.33 -33.33
CA THR A 29 -18.14 36.55 -34.26
C THR A 29 -16.85 36.64 -33.45
N TYR A 30 -16.09 35.55 -33.38
CA TYR A 30 -14.72 35.58 -32.91
C TYR A 30 -13.89 36.33 -33.95
N THR A 31 -13.54 37.58 -33.63
CA THR A 31 -12.49 38.29 -34.33
C THR A 31 -11.18 37.64 -33.92
N GLU A 32 -10.52 36.96 -34.86
CA GLU A 32 -9.14 36.48 -34.65
C GLU A 32 -8.26 37.68 -34.26
N PRO A 33 -7.49 37.61 -33.16
CA PRO A 33 -6.58 38.68 -32.81
C PRO A 33 -5.53 38.86 -33.93
N PRO A 34 -5.05 40.09 -34.18
CA PRO A 34 -4.10 40.35 -35.25
C PRO A 34 -2.83 39.53 -35.03
N GLU A 35 -2.33 38.89 -36.10
CA GLU A 35 -1.03 38.21 -36.09
C GLU A 35 0.05 39.22 -35.70
N GLU A 36 0.57 39.12 -34.48
CA GLU A 36 1.70 39.93 -34.04
C GLU A 36 2.93 39.55 -34.88
N VAL A 37 3.28 40.43 -35.82
CA VAL A 37 4.46 40.28 -36.66
C VAL A 37 5.69 40.57 -35.80
N CYS A 38 6.63 39.62 -35.74
CA CYS A 38 7.84 39.76 -34.93
C CYS A 38 8.69 40.95 -35.42
N ASP A 39 8.93 41.93 -34.55
CA ASP A 39 9.71 43.16 -34.84
C ASP A 39 11.17 42.89 -35.26
N VAL A 40 11.71 41.71 -34.96
CA VAL A 40 13.10 41.33 -35.26
C VAL A 40 13.25 40.74 -36.66
N CYS A 41 12.30 39.91 -37.10
CA CYS A 41 12.38 39.23 -38.40
C CYS A 41 11.28 39.63 -39.39
N ASP A 42 10.38 40.53 -39.00
CA ASP A 42 9.27 41.00 -39.83
C ASP A 42 8.45 39.83 -40.43
N GLY A 43 8.20 38.82 -39.60
CA GLY A 43 7.47 37.59 -39.97
C GLY A 43 8.27 36.54 -40.77
N ARG A 44 9.54 36.80 -41.11
CA ARG A 44 10.38 35.90 -41.94
C ARG A 44 10.92 34.69 -41.21
N ARG A 45 10.93 34.69 -39.87
CA ARG A 45 11.36 33.59 -38.97
C ARG A 45 12.84 33.17 -39.07
N TRP A 46 13.57 33.70 -40.05
CA TRP A 46 14.99 33.48 -40.30
C TRP A 46 15.69 34.80 -40.61
N LEU A 47 16.91 34.95 -40.13
CA LEU A 47 17.75 36.13 -40.26
C LEU A 47 19.04 35.77 -40.99
N THR A 48 19.57 36.72 -41.75
CA THR A 48 20.92 36.64 -42.32
C THR A 48 21.74 37.78 -41.76
N LEU A 49 22.91 37.47 -41.21
CA LEU A 49 23.81 38.48 -40.65
C LEU A 49 24.37 39.36 -41.77
N ASP A 50 24.24 40.68 -41.62
CA ASP A 50 24.81 41.65 -42.55
C ASP A 50 26.29 41.86 -42.24
N VAL A 51 27.12 41.03 -42.88
CA VAL A 51 28.58 41.03 -42.73
C VAL A 51 29.26 41.25 -44.08
N PRO A 52 30.53 41.71 -44.15
CA PRO A 52 31.21 41.92 -45.43
C PRO A 52 31.46 40.62 -46.20
N VAL A 53 31.52 40.73 -47.53
CA VAL A 53 31.91 39.63 -48.43
C VAL A 53 33.30 39.11 -48.03
N GLY A 54 33.38 37.84 -47.60
CA GLY A 54 34.59 37.21 -47.08
C GLY A 54 34.56 36.90 -45.58
N HIS A 55 33.55 37.38 -44.85
CA HIS A 55 33.29 36.95 -43.46
C HIS A 55 32.76 35.50 -43.42
N PRO A 56 33.14 34.66 -42.45
CA PRO A 56 32.69 33.27 -42.35
C PRO A 56 31.16 33.10 -42.33
N ASP A 57 30.45 34.14 -41.88
CA ASP A 57 28.99 34.13 -41.71
C ASP A 57 28.25 34.89 -42.81
N PHE A 58 28.96 35.35 -43.85
CA PHE A 58 28.35 36.01 -45.00
C PHE A 58 27.39 35.06 -45.73
N GLY A 59 26.11 35.43 -45.76
CA GLY A 59 25.06 34.64 -46.40
C GLY A 59 24.57 33.43 -45.61
N LYS A 60 25.00 33.24 -44.35
CA LYS A 60 24.42 32.22 -43.46
C LYS A 60 23.07 32.69 -42.92
N THR A 61 22.11 31.76 -42.88
CA THR A 61 20.79 31.95 -42.30
C THR A 61 20.73 31.36 -40.89
N GLU A 62 20.35 32.16 -39.91
CA GLU A 62 20.10 31.73 -38.52
C GLU A 62 18.61 31.91 -38.18
N PRO A 63 18.00 31.03 -37.38
CA PRO A 63 16.61 31.17 -36.99
C PRO A 63 16.43 32.41 -36.10
N CYS A 64 15.37 33.18 -36.34
CA CYS A 64 14.99 34.28 -35.45
C CYS A 64 14.55 33.73 -34.08
N GLU A 65 14.76 34.49 -33.01
CA GLU A 65 14.34 34.15 -31.64
C GLU A 65 12.85 33.76 -31.58
N CYS A 66 11.97 34.46 -32.30
CA CYS A 66 10.54 34.12 -32.34
C CYS A 66 10.25 32.73 -32.94
N GLN A 67 11.07 32.27 -33.90
CA GLN A 67 10.94 30.95 -34.50
C GLN A 67 11.46 29.87 -33.54
N VAL A 68 12.53 30.17 -32.80
CA VAL A 68 13.06 29.28 -31.76
C VAL A 68 12.05 29.13 -30.63
N GLU A 69 11.48 30.24 -30.13
CA GLU A 69 10.45 30.24 -29.09
C GLU A 69 9.17 29.52 -29.51
N THR A 70 8.68 29.78 -30.73
CA THR A 70 7.50 29.09 -31.27
C THR A 70 7.75 27.59 -31.39
N THR A 71 8.91 27.18 -31.91
CA THR A 71 9.26 25.76 -32.07
C THR A 71 9.41 25.04 -30.73
N VAL A 72 9.98 25.71 -29.72
CA VAL A 72 10.09 25.18 -28.35
C VAL A 72 8.72 25.05 -27.69
N SER A 73 7.85 26.06 -27.87
CA SER A 73 6.49 26.07 -27.33
C SER A 73 5.62 24.96 -27.95
N GLU A 74 5.58 24.87 -29.28
CA GLU A 74 4.84 23.83 -30.02
C GLU A 74 5.33 22.41 -29.68
N ARG A 75 6.65 22.23 -29.58
CA ARG A 75 7.25 20.95 -29.18
C ARG A 75 6.84 20.58 -27.76
N SER A 76 6.91 21.52 -26.84
CA SER A 76 6.53 21.30 -25.44
C SER A 76 5.05 20.97 -25.30
N GLU A 77 4.19 21.65 -26.06
CA GLU A 77 2.75 21.40 -26.06
C GLU A 77 2.41 20.00 -26.62
N ARG A 78 3.09 19.59 -27.70
CA ARG A 78 2.95 18.24 -28.27
C ARG A 78 3.37 17.16 -27.28
N LEU A 79 4.47 17.38 -26.56
CA LEU A 79 4.93 16.44 -25.51
C LEU A 79 3.94 16.38 -24.34
N ARG A 80 3.36 17.51 -23.93
CA ARG A 80 2.30 17.54 -22.92
C ARG A 80 1.06 16.74 -23.35
N ARG A 81 0.62 16.89 -24.60
CA ARG A 81 -0.49 16.09 -25.16
C ARG A 81 -0.18 14.59 -25.19
N TYR A 82 1.05 14.21 -25.54
CA TYR A 82 1.50 12.82 -25.49
C TYR A 82 1.55 12.25 -24.06
N SER A 83 1.88 13.09 -23.08
CA SER A 83 2.24 12.63 -21.74
C SER A 83 1.13 12.05 -20.88
N ASN A 84 -0.13 12.27 -21.25
CA ASN A 84 -1.29 11.81 -20.50
C ASN A 84 -1.29 12.29 -19.01
N LEU A 85 -0.62 13.41 -18.71
CA LEU A 85 -0.55 13.97 -17.35
C LEU A 85 -1.86 14.65 -16.91
N GLY A 86 -2.66 15.17 -17.85
CA GLY A 86 -3.91 15.87 -17.54
C GLY A 86 -3.76 16.91 -16.43
N VAL A 87 -4.51 16.73 -15.32
CA VAL A 87 -4.52 17.62 -14.14
C VAL A 87 -3.21 17.58 -13.34
N LEU A 88 -2.38 16.55 -13.52
CA LEU A 88 -1.08 16.41 -12.85
C LEU A 88 0.01 17.31 -13.47
N SER A 89 -0.27 17.96 -14.60
CA SER A 89 0.63 18.94 -15.24
C SER A 89 1.02 20.12 -14.33
N ARG A 90 0.23 20.41 -13.28
CA ARG A 90 0.53 21.43 -12.27
C ARG A 90 1.52 20.99 -11.18
N MET A 91 1.83 19.70 -11.10
CA MET A 91 2.70 19.14 -10.05
C MET A 91 4.16 19.20 -10.51
N THR A 92 4.91 20.20 -10.05
CA THR A 92 6.32 20.41 -10.42
C THR A 92 7.21 20.34 -9.18
N PHE A 93 8.53 20.19 -9.39
CA PHE A 93 9.50 20.23 -8.30
C PHE A 93 9.45 21.55 -7.52
N ASP A 94 9.16 22.68 -8.18
CA ASP A 94 9.00 24.00 -7.56
C ASP A 94 7.80 24.07 -6.61
N SER A 95 6.74 23.32 -6.92
CA SER A 95 5.52 23.24 -6.09
C SER A 95 5.64 22.24 -4.93
N THR A 96 6.74 21.49 -4.87
CA THR A 96 6.95 20.41 -3.90
C THR A 96 7.82 20.90 -2.74
N ASN A 97 7.37 20.71 -1.49
CA ASN A 97 8.25 20.94 -0.33
C ASN A 97 9.31 19.82 -0.24
N PRO A 98 10.63 20.11 -0.31
CA PRO A 98 11.68 19.09 -0.20
C PRO A 98 11.70 18.34 1.14
N GLY A 99 11.11 18.88 2.20
CA GLY A 99 10.95 18.19 3.49
C GLY A 99 9.68 17.34 3.61
N GLY A 100 8.81 17.33 2.60
CA GLY A 100 7.51 16.65 2.66
C GLY A 100 6.50 17.38 3.56
N LYS A 101 5.44 16.66 3.97
CA LYS A 101 4.34 17.20 4.81
C LYS A 101 4.41 16.75 6.27
N SER A 102 5.31 15.83 6.61
CA SER A 102 5.40 15.25 7.95
C SER A 102 6.13 16.18 8.92
N GLU A 103 5.71 16.18 10.18
CA GLU A 103 6.39 16.90 11.27
C GLU A 103 7.53 16.08 11.90
N ASN A 104 7.62 14.78 11.60
CA ASN A 104 8.67 13.90 12.11
C ASN A 104 9.99 14.11 11.34
N GLU A 105 11.09 14.40 12.06
CA GLU A 105 12.42 14.60 11.47
C GLU A 105 12.91 13.41 10.64
N GLU A 106 12.65 12.17 11.07
CA GLU A 106 13.06 10.97 10.32
C GLU A 106 12.32 10.88 8.99
N SER A 107 11.00 11.15 9.03
CA SER A 107 10.19 11.21 7.83
C SER A 107 10.64 12.31 6.87
N GLN A 108 10.97 13.50 7.39
CA GLN A 108 11.48 14.61 6.57
C GLN A 108 12.81 14.24 5.89
N ARG A 109 13.74 13.59 6.61
CA ARG A 109 15.02 13.12 6.04
C ARG A 109 14.82 12.09 4.94
N MET A 110 13.94 11.11 5.15
CA MET A 110 13.61 10.11 4.13
C MET A 110 12.98 10.76 2.89
N PHE A 111 12.02 11.68 3.07
CA PHE A 111 11.41 12.39 1.95
C PHE A 111 12.43 13.23 1.19
N ALA A 112 13.33 13.94 1.89
CA ALA A 112 14.37 14.75 1.27
C ALA A 112 15.33 13.90 0.43
N ALA A 113 15.70 12.70 0.91
CA ALA A 113 16.49 11.75 0.13
C ALA A 113 15.73 11.28 -1.12
N ALA A 114 14.44 10.94 -0.98
CA ALA A 114 13.60 10.55 -2.11
C ALA A 114 13.43 11.67 -3.14
N TYR A 115 13.28 12.92 -2.67
CA TYR A 115 13.21 14.12 -3.50
C TYR A 115 14.50 14.33 -4.29
N ALA A 116 15.66 14.23 -3.63
CA ALA A 116 16.96 14.37 -4.28
C ALA A 116 17.17 13.30 -5.37
N GLU A 117 16.82 12.04 -5.08
CA GLU A 117 16.91 10.95 -6.05
C GLU A 117 15.97 11.17 -7.25
N ALA A 118 14.76 11.67 -7.02
CA ALA A 118 13.82 11.97 -8.09
C ALA A 118 14.29 13.12 -8.99
N VAL A 119 14.88 14.17 -8.41
CA VAL A 119 15.50 15.26 -9.19
C VAL A 119 16.64 14.71 -10.06
N ALA A 120 17.54 13.90 -9.47
CA ALA A 120 18.64 13.28 -10.20
C ALA A 120 18.14 12.37 -11.34
N TYR A 121 17.11 11.56 -11.08
CA TYR A 121 16.52 10.67 -12.09
C TYR A 121 15.84 11.44 -13.23
N ALA A 122 15.17 12.57 -12.95
CA ALA A 122 14.54 13.37 -14.00
C ALA A 122 15.55 14.00 -14.97
N GLU A 123 16.73 14.39 -14.46
CA GLU A 123 17.83 14.92 -15.29
C GLU A 123 18.47 13.84 -16.17
N GLU A 124 18.54 12.58 -15.70
CA GLU A 124 19.10 11.46 -16.47
C GLU A 124 18.36 10.12 -16.18
N PRO A 125 17.21 9.87 -16.84
CA PRO A 125 16.38 8.72 -16.56
C PRO A 125 17.04 7.46 -17.12
N THR A 126 17.61 6.66 -16.21
CA THR A 126 18.33 5.43 -16.52
C THR A 126 17.86 4.30 -15.61
N GLY A 127 17.57 3.15 -16.22
CA GLY A 127 17.00 2.00 -15.54
C GLY A 127 15.59 2.29 -15.02
N TRP A 128 15.19 1.63 -13.95
CA TRP A 128 13.88 1.77 -13.33
C TRP A 128 14.01 2.46 -11.98
N LEU A 129 13.00 3.26 -11.63
CA LEU A 129 12.88 3.92 -10.34
C LEU A 129 11.56 3.51 -9.68
N ILE A 130 11.65 2.81 -8.56
CA ILE A 130 10.49 2.31 -7.82
C ILE A 130 10.29 3.20 -6.59
N LEU A 131 9.19 3.94 -6.57
CA LEU A 131 8.76 4.72 -5.41
C LEU A 131 7.81 3.85 -4.59
N SER A 132 8.24 3.38 -3.41
CA SER A 132 7.45 2.54 -2.51
C SER A 132 7.14 3.26 -1.20
N GLY A 133 5.95 3.10 -0.66
CA GLY A 133 5.56 3.67 0.64
C GLY A 133 4.06 3.96 0.72
N PRO A 134 3.52 4.34 1.87
CA PRO A 134 2.06 4.38 2.09
C PRO A 134 1.33 5.44 1.28
N HIS A 135 0.01 5.31 1.17
CA HIS A 135 -0.84 6.34 0.55
C HIS A 135 -0.63 7.71 1.20
N GLY A 136 -0.72 8.78 0.42
CA GLY A 136 -0.51 10.14 0.92
C GLY A 136 0.96 10.55 1.13
N SER A 137 1.93 9.65 0.97
CA SER A 137 3.36 9.97 1.13
C SER A 137 3.97 10.85 0.03
N GLY A 138 3.22 11.17 -1.03
CA GLY A 138 3.67 12.08 -2.09
C GLY A 138 4.28 11.42 -3.33
N LYS A 139 4.30 10.08 -3.42
CA LYS A 139 4.85 9.34 -4.58
C LYS A 139 4.30 9.79 -5.93
N THR A 140 2.97 9.83 -6.09
CA THR A 140 2.31 10.27 -7.34
C THR A 140 2.67 11.72 -7.69
N HIS A 141 2.78 12.59 -6.68
CA HIS A 141 3.18 13.97 -6.88
C HIS A 141 4.62 14.07 -7.39
N LEU A 142 5.54 13.33 -6.77
CA LEU A 142 6.94 13.30 -7.20
C LEU A 142 7.12 12.65 -8.57
N ALA A 143 6.34 11.61 -8.87
CA ALA A 143 6.30 10.99 -10.20
C ALA A 143 5.81 11.96 -11.28
N ALA A 144 4.76 12.73 -11.00
CA ALA A 144 4.30 13.78 -11.90
C ALA A 144 5.32 14.92 -12.04
N ALA A 145 6.01 15.30 -10.96
CA ALA A 145 7.08 16.31 -11.00
C ALA A 145 8.25 15.87 -11.89
N MET A 146 8.69 14.61 -11.77
CA MET A 146 9.68 14.02 -12.68
C MET A 146 9.20 14.04 -14.13
N ALA A 147 7.94 13.69 -14.38
CA ALA A 147 7.36 13.72 -15.72
C ALA A 147 7.40 15.13 -16.34
N ASN A 148 6.96 16.14 -15.59
CA ASN A 148 6.97 17.53 -16.02
C ASN A 148 8.40 18.02 -16.31
N ARG A 149 9.36 17.68 -15.44
CA ARG A 149 10.77 18.03 -15.65
C ARG A 149 11.34 17.40 -16.92
N CYS A 150 11.05 16.12 -17.18
CA CYS A 150 11.47 15.46 -18.41
C CYS A 150 10.86 16.12 -19.66
N ILE A 151 9.60 16.55 -19.60
CA ILE A 151 8.92 17.26 -20.70
C ILE A 151 9.57 18.62 -20.95
N GLU A 152 9.93 19.36 -19.89
CA GLU A 152 10.68 20.63 -19.99
C GLU A 152 12.06 20.43 -20.66
N LEU A 153 12.73 19.31 -20.38
CA LEU A 153 13.97 18.90 -21.06
C LEU A 153 13.73 18.38 -22.49
N GLY A 154 12.49 18.44 -22.99
CA GLY A 154 12.12 18.03 -24.35
C GLY A 154 12.09 16.52 -24.56
N ARG A 155 11.96 15.73 -23.49
CA ARG A 155 11.91 14.26 -23.50
C ARG A 155 10.46 13.77 -23.41
N PRO A 156 10.04 12.84 -24.29
CA PRO A 156 8.71 12.24 -24.22
C PRO A 156 8.58 11.30 -23.02
N VAL A 157 7.52 11.52 -22.25
CA VAL A 157 7.12 10.72 -21.09
C VAL A 157 5.70 10.27 -21.31
N PHE A 158 5.33 9.06 -20.92
CA PHE A 158 3.94 8.61 -20.87
C PHE A 158 3.58 8.29 -19.42
N PHE A 159 2.64 9.03 -18.84
CA PHE A 159 2.13 8.83 -17.48
C PHE A 159 0.80 8.11 -17.54
N VAL A 160 0.64 7.04 -16.76
CA VAL A 160 -0.63 6.33 -16.69
C VAL A 160 -0.89 5.78 -15.30
N HIS A 161 -2.13 5.91 -14.85
CA HIS A 161 -2.60 5.26 -13.63
C HIS A 161 -2.91 3.79 -13.95
N VAL A 162 -2.36 2.85 -13.17
CA VAL A 162 -2.42 1.41 -13.48
C VAL A 162 -3.85 0.87 -13.55
N PRO A 163 -4.76 1.19 -12.60
CA PRO A 163 -6.18 0.83 -12.72
C PRO A 163 -6.82 1.32 -14.04
N ASP A 164 -6.64 2.59 -14.39
CA ASP A 164 -7.21 3.17 -15.61
C ASP A 164 -6.65 2.49 -16.87
N LEU A 165 -5.34 2.21 -16.90
CA LEU A 165 -4.71 1.46 -17.99
C LEU A 165 -5.37 0.11 -18.21
N LEU A 166 -5.62 -0.63 -17.13
CA LEU A 166 -6.22 -1.96 -17.20
C LEU A 166 -7.68 -1.89 -17.65
N ASP A 167 -8.43 -0.88 -17.22
CA ASP A 167 -9.80 -0.66 -17.67
C ASP A 167 -9.87 -0.26 -19.15
N ASP A 168 -8.95 0.59 -19.61
CA ASP A 168 -8.82 0.96 -21.03
C ASP A 168 -8.43 -0.24 -21.91
N LEU A 169 -7.46 -1.04 -21.45
CA LEU A 169 -7.08 -2.29 -22.12
C LEU A 169 -8.21 -3.32 -22.12
N ARG A 170 -9.11 -3.29 -21.14
CA ARG A 170 -10.27 -4.18 -21.08
C ARG A 170 -11.41 -3.67 -21.99
N SER A 171 -11.66 -2.37 -22.01
CA SER A 171 -12.74 -1.75 -22.79
C SER A 171 -12.50 -1.87 -24.31
N THR A 172 -11.24 -1.93 -24.73
CA THR A 172 -10.84 -2.15 -26.13
C THR A 172 -11.16 -3.56 -26.67
N TYR A 173 -11.54 -4.52 -25.82
CA TYR A 173 -12.12 -5.80 -26.24
C TYR A 173 -13.62 -5.74 -26.54
N ALA A 174 -14.29 -4.62 -26.24
CA ALA A 174 -15.70 -4.43 -26.58
C ALA A 174 -15.85 -4.24 -28.12
N PRO A 175 -16.87 -4.83 -28.75
CA PRO A 175 -16.97 -4.94 -30.21
C PRO A 175 -17.07 -3.60 -30.98
N HIS A 176 -17.07 -2.43 -30.31
CA HIS A 176 -17.28 -1.10 -30.91
C HIS A 176 -16.23 -0.04 -30.47
N SER A 177 -15.03 -0.44 -30.03
CA SER A 177 -13.94 0.51 -29.69
C SER A 177 -13.33 1.18 -30.93
N MET A 178 -13.16 2.51 -30.92
CA MET A 178 -12.48 3.29 -31.98
C MET A 178 -10.94 3.29 -31.87
N ILE A 179 -10.38 2.83 -30.74
CA ILE A 179 -8.93 2.66 -30.53
C ILE A 179 -8.63 1.17 -30.61
N SER A 180 -7.69 0.77 -31.49
CA SER A 180 -7.24 -0.61 -31.56
C SER A 180 -6.49 -0.93 -30.27
N TYR A 181 -6.85 -2.04 -29.62
CA TYR A 181 -6.15 -2.58 -28.44
C TYR A 181 -4.61 -2.58 -28.61
N SER A 182 -4.12 -2.80 -29.83
CA SER A 182 -2.68 -2.80 -30.14
C SER A 182 -2.03 -1.44 -29.88
N ASP A 183 -2.69 -0.33 -30.24
CA ASP A 183 -2.03 0.97 -30.29
C ASP A 183 -1.72 1.50 -28.89
N LEU A 184 -2.66 1.38 -27.95
CA LEU A 184 -2.44 1.78 -26.54
C LEU A 184 -1.40 0.86 -25.87
N PHE A 185 -1.49 -0.45 -26.13
CA PHE A 185 -0.55 -1.41 -25.55
C PHE A 185 0.87 -1.20 -26.08
N ASP A 186 1.04 -0.95 -27.38
CA ASP A 186 2.33 -0.64 -27.98
C ASP A 186 2.85 0.72 -27.52
N GLN A 187 1.99 1.73 -27.37
CA GLN A 187 2.35 3.03 -26.80
C GLN A 187 2.94 2.90 -25.40
N VAL A 188 2.33 2.08 -24.52
CA VAL A 188 2.84 1.82 -23.17
C VAL A 188 4.17 1.06 -23.21
N ASN A 189 4.27 0.05 -24.07
CA ASN A 189 5.47 -0.76 -24.17
C ASN A 189 6.68 0.01 -24.69
N ASP A 190 6.48 0.87 -25.70
CA ASP A 190 7.55 1.54 -26.43
C ASP A 190 7.78 2.99 -25.98
N ALA A 191 7.02 3.46 -24.96
CA ALA A 191 7.21 4.78 -24.37
C ALA A 191 8.67 4.99 -23.93
N PRO A 192 9.36 6.07 -24.38
CA PRO A 192 10.76 6.32 -24.03
C PRO A 192 10.99 6.48 -22.53
N LEU A 193 10.04 7.09 -21.81
CA LEU A 193 9.94 7.01 -20.36
C LEU A 193 8.48 6.69 -20.01
N LEU A 194 8.25 5.59 -19.29
CA LEU A 194 6.93 5.21 -18.80
C LEU A 194 6.84 5.46 -17.30
N ILE A 195 5.72 6.04 -16.85
CA ILE A 195 5.38 6.18 -15.45
C ILE A 195 4.10 5.40 -15.18
N LEU A 196 4.22 4.36 -14.35
CA LEU A 196 3.12 3.52 -13.88
C LEU A 196 2.76 3.93 -12.45
N ASP A 197 1.69 4.68 -12.30
CA ASP A 197 1.24 5.17 -11.00
C ASP A 197 0.20 4.24 -10.36
N GLY A 198 0.40 3.87 -9.09
CA GLY A 198 -0.55 3.08 -8.32
C GLY A 198 -0.46 1.57 -8.55
N LEU A 199 0.73 1.02 -8.77
CA LEU A 199 0.90 -0.42 -8.85
C LEU A 199 0.55 -1.08 -7.50
N GLY A 200 -0.38 -2.03 -7.51
CA GLY A 200 -0.84 -2.78 -6.35
C GLY A 200 -2.25 -2.43 -5.87
N THR A 201 -2.86 -1.35 -6.39
CA THR A 201 -4.25 -0.97 -6.06
C THR A 201 -5.28 -1.65 -6.98
N GLN A 202 -4.85 -2.33 -8.04
CA GLN A 202 -5.73 -3.01 -9.00
C GLN A 202 -6.33 -4.30 -8.44
N SER A 203 -7.51 -4.68 -8.94
CA SER A 203 -8.10 -5.99 -8.68
C SER A 203 -7.13 -7.10 -9.11
N ALA A 204 -6.82 -8.04 -8.22
CA ALA A 204 -5.86 -9.14 -8.41
C ALA A 204 -6.36 -10.22 -9.40
N THR A 205 -6.88 -9.81 -10.55
CA THR A 205 -7.34 -10.75 -11.59
C THR A 205 -6.12 -11.36 -12.30
N PRO A 206 -6.18 -12.65 -12.68
CA PRO A 206 -5.10 -13.28 -13.46
C PRO A 206 -4.76 -12.53 -14.74
N TRP A 207 -5.78 -11.94 -15.40
CA TRP A 207 -5.59 -11.13 -16.60
C TRP A 207 -4.77 -9.86 -16.34
N ALA A 208 -5.07 -9.13 -15.27
CA ALA A 208 -4.31 -7.93 -14.91
C ALA A 208 -2.84 -8.28 -14.60
N GLN A 209 -2.60 -9.38 -13.88
CA GLN A 209 -1.26 -9.88 -13.60
C GLN A 209 -0.51 -10.23 -14.90
N GLU A 210 -1.13 -10.98 -15.80
CA GLU A 210 -0.55 -11.35 -17.10
C GLU A 210 -0.15 -10.10 -17.91
N LYS A 211 -1.02 -9.09 -17.97
CA LYS A 211 -0.74 -7.85 -18.73
C LYS A 211 0.38 -7.03 -18.11
N MET A 212 0.41 -6.89 -16.79
CA MET A 212 1.53 -6.24 -16.12
C MET A 212 2.85 -6.98 -16.36
N GLN A 213 2.86 -8.31 -16.28
CA GLN A 213 4.04 -9.11 -16.59
C GLN A 213 4.52 -8.90 -18.02
N GLN A 214 3.62 -8.82 -19.01
CA GLN A 214 3.98 -8.53 -20.40
C GLN A 214 4.67 -7.16 -20.55
N ILE A 215 4.10 -6.10 -19.95
CA ILE A 215 4.65 -4.74 -20.01
C ILE A 215 6.04 -4.71 -19.35
N PHE A 216 6.15 -5.22 -18.11
CA PHE A 216 7.42 -5.22 -17.39
C PHE A 216 8.51 -6.03 -18.12
N ASN A 217 8.15 -7.17 -18.71
CA ASN A 217 9.09 -7.99 -19.47
C ASN A 217 9.63 -7.28 -20.70
N ARG A 218 8.75 -6.71 -21.53
CA ARG A 218 9.17 -6.02 -22.76
C ARG A 218 10.09 -4.86 -22.43
N ARG A 219 9.74 -4.07 -21.42
CA ARG A 219 10.54 -2.91 -20.99
C ARG A 219 11.87 -3.29 -20.33
N ALA A 220 11.90 -4.36 -19.55
CA ALA A 220 13.13 -4.85 -18.93
C ALA A 220 14.11 -5.35 -20.00
N ASN A 221 13.63 -6.15 -20.95
CA ASN A 221 14.45 -6.67 -22.05
C ASN A 221 14.99 -5.54 -22.95
N ALA A 222 14.18 -4.51 -23.20
CA ALA A 222 14.56 -3.34 -23.98
C ALA A 222 15.35 -2.28 -23.20
N HIS A 223 15.58 -2.49 -21.89
CA HIS A 223 16.26 -1.52 -20.99
C HIS A 223 15.62 -0.12 -21.02
N LEU A 224 14.29 -0.05 -21.17
CA LEU A 224 13.57 1.21 -21.26
C LEU A 224 13.32 1.82 -19.87
N PRO A 225 13.62 3.13 -19.69
CA PRO A 225 13.40 3.83 -18.44
C PRO A 225 11.96 3.74 -17.93
N THR A 226 11.77 3.37 -16.66
CA THR A 226 10.43 3.16 -16.09
C THR A 226 10.35 3.63 -14.66
N ILE A 227 9.42 4.52 -14.35
CA ILE A 227 9.09 4.91 -12.97
C ILE A 227 7.84 4.13 -12.56
N VAL A 228 7.85 3.56 -11.36
CA VAL A 228 6.69 2.89 -10.79
C VAL A 228 6.40 3.43 -9.41
N THR A 229 5.15 3.74 -9.10
CA THR A 229 4.72 4.05 -7.74
C THR A 229 3.90 2.89 -7.18
N THR A 230 4.13 2.52 -5.92
CA THR A 230 3.38 1.46 -5.25
C THR A 230 3.15 1.80 -3.78
N SER A 231 1.97 1.45 -3.26
CA SER A 231 1.66 1.50 -1.83
C SER A 231 2.01 0.23 -1.06
N MET A 232 2.38 -0.84 -1.76
CA MET A 232 2.77 -2.11 -1.19
C MET A 232 4.30 -2.18 -1.00
N ASN A 233 4.78 -3.05 -0.10
CA ASN A 233 6.21 -3.35 -0.09
C ASN A 233 6.57 -4.11 -1.37
N VAL A 234 7.79 -3.92 -1.89
CA VAL A 234 8.23 -4.60 -3.11
C VAL A 234 8.25 -6.13 -2.95
N SER A 235 8.44 -6.63 -1.72
CA SER A 235 8.32 -8.05 -1.35
C SER A 235 6.90 -8.61 -1.48
N ASP A 236 5.90 -7.72 -1.52
CA ASP A 236 4.49 -8.07 -1.52
C ASP A 236 3.88 -8.14 -2.92
N ILE A 237 4.63 -7.67 -3.92
CA ILE A 237 4.30 -7.75 -5.33
C ILE A 237 4.54 -9.19 -5.81
N ASP A 238 3.82 -9.60 -6.86
CA ASP A 238 4.03 -10.84 -7.60
C ASP A 238 5.55 -11.18 -7.72
N PRO A 239 6.00 -12.37 -7.29
CA PRO A 239 7.42 -12.71 -7.22
C PRO A 239 8.16 -12.50 -8.55
N TYR A 240 7.48 -12.71 -9.67
CA TYR A 240 8.04 -12.52 -10.99
C TYR A 240 8.32 -11.05 -11.31
N ILE A 241 7.39 -10.15 -11.00
CA ILE A 241 7.59 -8.69 -11.13
C ILE A 241 8.59 -8.19 -10.09
N SER A 242 8.47 -8.64 -8.83
CA SER A 242 9.36 -8.27 -7.72
C SER A 242 10.83 -8.58 -8.02
N SER A 243 11.12 -9.73 -8.64
CA SER A 243 12.50 -10.10 -9.04
C SER A 243 13.17 -9.11 -10.00
N ARG A 244 12.38 -8.42 -10.84
CA ARG A 244 12.89 -7.38 -11.77
C ARG A 244 13.00 -6.03 -11.09
N MET A 245 12.04 -5.70 -10.23
CA MET A 245 12.01 -4.46 -9.45
C MET A 245 13.07 -4.38 -8.35
N THR A 246 13.66 -5.52 -7.97
CA THR A 246 14.75 -5.62 -6.98
C THR A 246 16.10 -5.89 -7.61
N ASN A 247 16.15 -6.06 -8.94
CA ASN A 247 17.41 -6.24 -9.66
C ASN A 247 18.18 -4.92 -9.66
N ARG A 248 19.32 -4.89 -8.96
CA ARG A 248 20.14 -3.69 -8.77
C ARG A 248 20.75 -3.14 -10.07
N ASP A 249 20.92 -4.00 -11.07
CA ASP A 249 21.46 -3.58 -12.38
C ASP A 249 20.40 -2.87 -13.23
N LEU A 250 19.11 -3.14 -12.94
CA LEU A 250 17.99 -2.58 -13.69
C LEU A 250 17.25 -1.49 -12.92
N SER A 251 17.17 -1.58 -11.60
CA SER A 251 16.20 -0.84 -10.79
C SER A 251 16.77 -0.32 -9.48
N ARG A 252 16.29 0.87 -9.09
CA ARG A 252 16.55 1.51 -7.80
C ARG A 252 15.23 1.65 -7.06
N VAL A 253 15.21 1.27 -5.78
CA VAL A 253 14.03 1.39 -4.91
C VAL A 253 14.24 2.55 -3.94
N VAL A 254 13.28 3.46 -3.91
CA VAL A 254 13.24 4.61 -3.01
C VAL A 254 12.02 4.46 -2.11
N GLU A 255 12.29 4.31 -0.82
CA GLU A 255 11.25 4.20 0.20
C GLU A 255 10.83 5.59 0.68
N PHE A 256 9.53 5.84 0.63
CA PHE A 256 8.93 7.07 1.12
C PHE A 256 8.55 6.91 2.58
N PRO A 257 8.68 8.00 3.34
CA PRO A 257 8.18 8.00 4.69
C PRO A 257 6.68 7.87 4.69
N GLY A 258 6.23 7.08 5.64
CA GLY A 258 4.93 7.23 6.22
C GLY A 258 4.72 6.09 7.17
N ASP A 259 3.85 6.37 8.13
CA ASP A 259 3.19 5.34 8.87
C ASP A 259 2.36 4.58 7.84
N SER A 260 2.93 3.53 7.26
CA SER A 260 2.14 2.43 6.69
C SER A 260 1.05 2.21 7.69
N LEU A 261 -0.22 2.57 7.36
CA LEU A 261 -1.38 2.47 8.24
C LEU A 261 -1.04 1.50 9.35
N GLU A 262 -0.68 2.05 10.52
CA GLU A 262 0.11 1.34 11.54
C GLU A 262 -0.42 -0.05 11.93
N PRO A 263 -1.70 -0.44 11.74
CA PRO A 263 -2.05 -1.82 12.06
C PRO A 263 -1.40 -2.90 11.15
N ALA A 264 -0.88 -2.61 9.96
CA ALA A 264 -0.35 -3.69 9.09
C ALA A 264 1.02 -4.23 9.53
N ARG A 265 1.87 -3.44 10.20
CA ARG A 265 3.15 -3.91 10.76
C ARG A 265 2.99 -4.57 12.14
N ASP A 266 1.96 -4.21 12.89
CA ASP A 266 1.71 -4.76 14.23
C ASP A 266 0.73 -5.94 14.27
N LEU A 267 -0.04 -6.19 13.20
CA LEU A 267 -0.92 -7.35 13.16
C LEU A 267 -0.11 -8.64 13.13
N GLY A 268 -0.34 -9.52 14.12
CA GLY A 268 0.44 -10.73 14.30
C GLY A 268 1.66 -10.53 15.18
N ASN A 269 2.09 -9.29 15.43
CA ASN A 269 3.17 -9.00 16.37
C ASN A 269 2.66 -8.93 17.80
N ILE A 270 3.59 -9.08 18.72
CA ILE A 270 3.33 -9.00 20.15
C ILE A 270 4.13 -7.80 20.64
N PRO A 271 3.50 -6.83 21.32
CA PRO A 271 4.20 -5.71 21.91
C PRO A 271 5.39 -6.19 22.76
N GLU A 272 6.54 -5.55 22.58
CA GLU A 272 7.80 -5.96 23.22
C GLU A 272 7.69 -5.93 24.77
N ASP A 273 6.90 -4.99 25.31
CA ASP A 273 6.62 -4.91 26.74
C ASP A 273 5.85 -6.13 27.28
N MET A 274 4.94 -6.71 26.46
CA MET A 274 4.24 -7.94 26.80
C MET A 274 5.18 -9.13 26.78
N LEU A 275 6.06 -9.25 25.77
CA LEU A 275 7.06 -10.32 25.68
C LEU A 275 8.02 -10.33 26.88
N GLN A 276 8.44 -9.15 27.34
CA GLN A 276 9.35 -9.03 28.49
C GLN A 276 8.68 -9.37 29.82
N ARG A 277 7.38 -9.10 29.97
CA ARG A 277 6.67 -9.24 31.24
C ARG A 277 5.90 -10.54 31.39
N MET A 278 5.45 -11.14 30.30
CA MET A 278 4.57 -12.31 30.29
C MET A 278 5.34 -13.57 29.91
N THR A 279 6.38 -13.89 30.68
CA THR A 279 7.18 -15.11 30.51
C THR A 279 6.68 -16.23 31.42
N PHE A 280 7.09 -17.47 31.15
CA PHE A 280 6.78 -18.61 32.03
C PHE A 280 7.29 -18.40 33.46
N ASP A 281 8.50 -17.84 33.61
CA ASP A 281 9.10 -17.56 34.92
C ASP A 281 8.35 -16.48 35.71
N ALA A 282 7.74 -15.52 35.00
CA ALA A 282 6.96 -14.44 35.62
C ALA A 282 5.52 -14.84 35.98
N PHE A 283 5.09 -16.06 35.64
CA PHE A 283 3.73 -16.53 35.91
C PHE A 283 3.58 -16.97 37.38
N ASP A 284 2.73 -16.27 38.15
CA ASP A 284 2.53 -16.57 39.56
C ASP A 284 1.45 -17.65 39.80
N ILE A 285 1.91 -18.88 40.03
CA ILE A 285 1.06 -20.04 40.36
C ILE A 285 0.36 -19.92 41.72
N ARG A 286 0.82 -19.03 42.63
CA ARG A 286 0.20 -18.87 43.95
C ARG A 286 -1.16 -18.21 43.85
N GLY A 287 -1.40 -17.46 42.75
CA GLY A 287 -2.61 -16.71 42.48
C GLY A 287 -2.90 -15.64 43.53
N ASN A 288 -3.96 -14.86 43.32
CA ASN A 288 -4.41 -13.87 44.29
C ASN A 288 -5.27 -14.53 45.39
N ASN A 289 -4.64 -15.04 46.45
CA ASN A 289 -5.29 -15.81 47.53
C ASN A 289 -6.04 -17.06 47.01
N ALA A 290 -5.50 -17.71 45.97
CA ALA A 290 -6.11 -18.90 45.37
C ALA A 290 -6.20 -20.08 46.35
N SER A 291 -7.25 -20.88 46.24
CA SER A 291 -7.39 -22.15 46.98
C SER A 291 -6.36 -23.19 46.49
N ALA A 292 -6.20 -24.31 47.22
CA ALA A 292 -5.31 -25.39 46.78
C ALA A 292 -5.70 -25.96 45.40
N GLU A 293 -7.00 -26.09 45.13
CA GLU A 293 -7.53 -26.54 43.84
C GLU A 293 -7.25 -25.55 42.71
N GLN A 294 -7.41 -24.24 42.99
CA GLN A 294 -7.12 -23.18 42.03
C GLN A 294 -5.63 -23.09 41.70
N ARG A 295 -4.75 -23.25 42.71
CA ARG A 295 -3.31 -23.35 42.47
C ARG A 295 -2.95 -24.56 41.60
N ALA A 296 -3.55 -25.72 41.88
CA ALA A 296 -3.34 -26.90 41.04
C ALA A 296 -3.84 -26.69 39.59
N SER A 297 -4.93 -25.93 39.40
CA SER A 297 -5.40 -25.52 38.06
C SER A 297 -4.37 -24.62 37.34
N LEU A 298 -3.82 -23.62 38.02
CA LEU A 298 -2.78 -22.73 37.48
C LEU A 298 -1.48 -23.49 37.17
N GLU A 299 -1.05 -24.39 38.06
CA GLU A 299 0.13 -25.25 37.87
C GLU A 299 -0.04 -26.17 36.66
N ASN A 300 -1.21 -26.81 36.52
CA ASN A 300 -1.52 -27.64 35.35
C ASN A 300 -1.49 -26.81 34.07
N ALA A 301 -2.10 -25.61 34.06
CA ALA A 301 -2.07 -24.73 32.90
C ALA A 301 -0.66 -24.31 32.51
N LEU A 302 0.17 -23.92 33.48
CA LEU A 302 1.58 -23.60 33.26
C LEU A 302 2.36 -24.78 32.68
N LYS A 303 2.15 -25.99 33.22
CA LYS A 303 2.81 -27.21 32.75
C LYS A 303 2.45 -27.53 31.29
N PHE A 304 1.16 -27.53 30.95
CA PHE A 304 0.71 -27.80 29.58
C PHE A 304 1.16 -26.72 28.60
N ALA A 305 1.15 -25.45 29.00
CA ALA A 305 1.65 -24.37 28.17
C ALA A 305 3.15 -24.51 27.87
N ASN A 306 3.98 -24.88 28.85
CA ASN A 306 5.41 -25.16 28.65
C ASN A 306 5.65 -26.35 27.70
N ILE A 307 4.88 -27.44 27.85
CA ILE A 307 4.97 -28.60 26.95
C ILE A 307 4.61 -28.19 25.52
N TYR A 308 3.52 -27.45 25.34
CA TYR A 308 3.08 -26.93 24.05
C TYR A 308 4.12 -25.98 23.42
N ALA A 309 4.74 -25.12 24.22
CA ALA A 309 5.80 -24.19 23.79
C ALA A 309 7.12 -24.89 23.44
N SER A 310 7.28 -26.17 23.80
CA SER A 310 8.39 -27.01 23.34
C SER A 310 8.12 -27.69 21.99
N ASP A 311 6.90 -28.19 21.75
CA ASP A 311 6.49 -28.80 20.46
C ASP A 311 4.98 -28.56 20.12
N PRO A 312 4.61 -27.59 19.24
CA PRO A 312 3.21 -27.31 18.94
C PRO A 312 2.66 -28.28 17.91
N ASP A 313 3.51 -28.70 16.97
CA ASP A 313 3.17 -29.57 15.85
C ASP A 313 2.77 -30.96 16.37
N GLY A 314 3.47 -31.46 17.39
CA GLY A 314 3.09 -32.69 18.09
C GLY A 314 1.93 -32.54 19.08
N SER A 315 1.69 -31.33 19.60
CA SER A 315 0.65 -31.07 20.62
C SER A 315 -0.71 -30.66 20.04
N GLY A 316 -0.77 -30.31 18.76
CA GLY A 316 -1.99 -29.89 18.08
C GLY A 316 -2.45 -28.49 18.52
N TRP A 317 -3.69 -28.39 18.98
CA TRP A 317 -4.28 -27.14 19.48
C TRP A 317 -4.19 -27.03 21.01
N LEU A 318 -4.15 -25.81 21.52
CA LEU A 318 -4.25 -25.53 22.96
C LEU A 318 -5.33 -24.48 23.22
N THR A 319 -6.37 -24.86 23.94
CA THR A 319 -7.46 -23.95 24.33
C THR A 319 -7.39 -23.66 25.83
N LEU A 320 -7.12 -22.41 26.20
CA LEU A 320 -7.13 -21.92 27.58
C LEU A 320 -8.44 -21.18 27.85
N PHE A 321 -9.24 -21.65 28.80
CA PHE A 321 -10.50 -20.99 29.16
C PHE A 321 -10.68 -20.86 30.67
N GLY A 322 -11.46 -19.87 31.10
CA GLY A 322 -11.64 -19.58 32.53
C GLY A 322 -12.00 -18.13 32.78
N GLU A 323 -12.21 -17.75 34.04
CA GLU A 323 -12.60 -16.39 34.42
C GLU A 323 -11.58 -15.30 33.98
N THR A 324 -12.01 -14.04 33.96
CA THR A 324 -11.12 -12.93 33.61
C THR A 324 -10.04 -12.73 34.68
N GLY A 325 -8.82 -12.43 34.26
CA GLY A 325 -7.73 -12.14 35.21
C GLY A 325 -6.95 -13.34 35.75
N VAL A 326 -7.27 -14.56 35.30
CA VAL A 326 -6.55 -15.80 35.70
C VAL A 326 -5.22 -16.05 34.97
N GLY A 327 -4.86 -15.22 33.99
CA GLY A 327 -3.57 -15.32 33.29
C GLY A 327 -3.56 -16.10 31.97
N LYS A 328 -4.72 -16.34 31.32
CA LYS A 328 -4.78 -17.01 30.00
C LYS A 328 -3.91 -16.33 28.94
N THR A 329 -4.06 -15.01 28.77
CA THR A 329 -3.27 -14.21 27.84
C THR A 329 -1.78 -14.23 28.19
N HIS A 330 -1.44 -14.28 29.49
CA HIS A 330 -0.06 -14.39 29.95
C HIS A 330 0.58 -15.68 29.44
N LEU A 331 -0.09 -16.83 29.63
CA LEU A 331 0.43 -18.11 29.13
C LEU A 331 0.51 -18.15 27.60
N ALA A 332 -0.47 -17.58 26.90
CA ALA A 332 -0.44 -17.48 25.43
C ALA A 332 0.76 -16.65 24.93
N VAL A 333 1.03 -15.51 25.55
CA VAL A 333 2.21 -14.68 25.23
C VAL A 333 3.51 -15.37 25.62
N ALA A 334 3.56 -16.11 26.74
CA ALA A 334 4.74 -16.87 27.15
C ALA A 334 5.11 -17.95 26.12
N ILE A 335 4.11 -18.68 25.59
CA ILE A 335 4.29 -19.63 24.49
C ILE A 335 4.90 -18.91 23.27
N ALA A 336 4.36 -17.74 22.92
CA ALA A 336 4.84 -16.99 21.77
C ALA A 336 6.27 -16.47 21.96
N ALA A 337 6.61 -16.01 23.16
CA ALA A 337 7.94 -15.52 23.49
C ALA A 337 8.99 -16.62 23.34
N GLU A 338 8.71 -17.82 23.84
CA GLU A 338 9.60 -18.97 23.68
C GLU A 338 9.78 -19.37 22.20
N ARG A 339 8.69 -19.35 21.41
CA ARG A 339 8.74 -19.65 19.98
C ARG A 339 9.52 -18.62 19.18
N LYS A 340 9.30 -17.33 19.46
CA LYS A 340 10.07 -16.23 18.87
C LYS A 340 11.56 -16.35 19.22
N ALA A 341 11.90 -16.70 20.47
CA ALA A 341 13.28 -16.91 20.88
C ALA A 341 13.97 -18.07 20.14
N ARG A 342 13.21 -19.08 19.70
CA ARG A 342 13.69 -20.19 18.85
C ARG A 342 13.69 -19.85 17.34
N GLY A 343 13.41 -18.60 16.97
CA GLY A 343 13.37 -18.14 15.57
C GLY A 343 12.15 -18.64 14.79
N GLN A 344 11.11 -19.13 15.47
CA GLN A 344 9.89 -19.60 14.83
C GLN A 344 8.85 -18.47 14.74
N PRO A 345 8.23 -18.25 13.57
CA PRO A 345 7.24 -17.19 13.39
C PRO A 345 5.96 -17.51 14.17
N VAL A 346 5.44 -16.51 14.88
CA VAL A 346 4.18 -16.59 15.62
C VAL A 346 3.30 -15.44 15.18
N PHE A 347 2.04 -15.73 14.91
CA PHE A 347 1.01 -14.73 14.65
C PHE A 347 0.12 -14.59 15.88
N PHE A 348 0.22 -13.47 16.58
CA PHE A 348 -0.64 -13.15 17.72
C PHE A 348 -1.74 -12.16 17.31
N ALA A 349 -2.98 -12.48 17.65
CA ALA A 349 -4.12 -11.64 17.35
C ALA A 349 -5.05 -11.55 18.55
N PHE A 350 -5.33 -10.32 18.99
CA PHE A 350 -6.52 -10.03 19.78
C PHE A 350 -7.73 -10.04 18.84
N VAL A 351 -8.69 -10.95 19.09
CA VAL A 351 -9.76 -11.24 18.11
C VAL A 351 -10.57 -9.99 17.70
N PRO A 352 -11.01 -9.11 18.62
CA PRO A 352 -11.70 -7.87 18.24
C PRO A 352 -10.89 -7.00 17.28
N ASP A 353 -9.63 -6.71 17.61
CA ASP A 353 -8.75 -5.86 16.79
C ASP A 353 -8.49 -6.50 15.42
N LEU A 354 -8.34 -7.83 15.38
CA LEU A 354 -8.21 -8.57 14.13
C LEU A 354 -9.44 -8.41 13.23
N MET A 355 -10.64 -8.46 13.79
CA MET A 355 -11.88 -8.32 13.00
C MET A 355 -12.06 -6.90 12.49
N ASP A 356 -11.78 -5.89 13.32
CA ASP A 356 -11.82 -4.48 12.91
C ASP A 356 -10.79 -4.21 11.79
N TYR A 357 -9.60 -4.79 11.92
CA TYR A 357 -8.58 -4.71 10.90
C TYR A 357 -9.03 -5.34 9.57
N LEU A 358 -9.46 -6.61 9.59
CA LEU A 358 -9.93 -7.29 8.38
C LEU A 358 -11.09 -6.52 7.73
N ARG A 359 -11.95 -5.88 8.53
CA ARG A 359 -13.05 -5.07 8.01
C ARG A 359 -12.55 -3.80 7.32
N SER A 360 -11.52 -3.16 7.87
CA SER A 360 -10.90 -1.96 7.26
C SER A 360 -10.30 -2.24 5.88
N THR A 361 -9.77 -3.45 5.66
CA THR A 361 -9.18 -3.90 4.38
C THR A 361 -10.19 -4.21 3.26
N PHE A 362 -11.50 -4.09 3.54
CA PHE A 362 -12.56 -4.15 2.52
C PHE A 362 -12.96 -2.77 1.96
N SER A 363 -12.36 -1.69 2.48
CA SER A 363 -12.65 -0.35 1.98
C SER A 363 -12.09 -0.20 0.55
N PRO A 364 -12.81 0.43 -0.39
CA PRO A 364 -12.32 0.64 -1.76
C PRO A 364 -10.94 1.32 -1.86
N ASP A 365 -10.55 2.02 -0.79
CA ASP A 365 -9.29 2.77 -0.67
C ASP A 365 -8.16 2.02 0.07
N SER A 366 -8.36 0.79 0.54
CA SER A 366 -7.31 0.06 1.27
C SER A 366 -6.36 -0.67 0.33
N GLY A 367 -5.09 -0.22 0.23
CA GLY A 367 -4.02 -0.82 -0.57
C GLY A 367 -3.48 -2.17 -0.08
N VAL A 368 -4.19 -2.87 0.80
CA VAL A 368 -3.84 -4.21 1.27
C VAL A 368 -4.89 -5.17 0.75
N VAL A 369 -4.48 -6.12 -0.10
CA VAL A 369 -5.36 -7.16 -0.61
C VAL A 369 -5.80 -8.03 0.57
N TYR A 370 -7.05 -7.87 1.00
CA TYR A 370 -7.68 -8.64 2.08
C TYR A 370 -7.30 -10.14 2.02
N ASP A 371 -7.37 -10.73 0.82
CA ASP A 371 -7.08 -12.15 0.60
C ASP A 371 -5.67 -12.55 1.08
N ARG A 372 -4.68 -11.67 0.92
CA ARG A 372 -3.29 -11.97 1.29
C ARG A 372 -3.09 -12.04 2.79
N ILE A 373 -3.62 -11.07 3.54
CA ILE A 373 -3.54 -11.09 5.01
C ILE A 373 -4.40 -12.23 5.55
N PHE A 374 -5.57 -12.44 4.97
CA PHE A 374 -6.42 -13.54 5.35
C PHE A 374 -5.71 -14.90 5.19
N ASP A 375 -5.04 -15.12 4.07
CA ASP A 375 -4.25 -16.32 3.83
C ASP A 375 -3.00 -16.42 4.71
N GLN A 376 -2.35 -15.30 5.04
CA GLN A 376 -1.24 -15.26 5.98
C GLN A 376 -1.67 -15.72 7.38
N ILE A 377 -2.81 -15.22 7.89
CA ILE A 377 -3.37 -15.64 9.19
C ILE A 377 -3.75 -17.12 9.14
N ARG A 378 -4.43 -17.51 8.06
CA ARG A 378 -4.94 -18.87 7.85
C ARG A 378 -3.80 -19.89 7.86
N ASN A 379 -2.65 -19.56 7.28
CA ASN A 379 -1.50 -20.47 7.14
C ASN A 379 -0.33 -20.17 8.10
N ALA A 380 -0.51 -19.27 9.08
CA ALA A 380 0.53 -18.96 10.05
C ALA A 380 1.01 -20.24 10.79
N PRO A 381 2.33 -20.50 10.92
CA PRO A 381 2.85 -21.73 11.54
C PRO A 381 2.35 -21.94 12.97
N LEU A 382 2.27 -20.85 13.75
CA LEU A 382 1.56 -20.81 15.02
C LEU A 382 0.64 -19.58 15.03
N LEU A 383 -0.65 -19.80 15.24
CA LEU A 383 -1.64 -18.74 15.42
C LEU A 383 -2.13 -18.70 16.86
N ILE A 384 -2.10 -17.54 17.48
CA ILE A 384 -2.66 -17.29 18.80
C ILE A 384 -3.86 -16.35 18.65
N LEU A 385 -5.05 -16.85 18.96
CA LEU A 385 -6.30 -16.10 19.00
C LEU A 385 -6.63 -15.77 20.45
N ASP A 386 -6.24 -14.58 20.89
CA ASP A 386 -6.51 -14.11 22.25
C ASP A 386 -7.93 -13.52 22.35
N HIS A 387 -8.59 -13.85 23.46
CA HIS A 387 -9.89 -13.33 23.86
C HIS A 387 -11.04 -13.66 22.90
N LEU A 388 -11.09 -14.91 22.45
CA LEU A 388 -12.18 -15.42 21.63
C LEU A 388 -13.51 -15.42 22.40
N ARG A 389 -14.43 -14.54 22.00
CA ARG A 389 -15.81 -14.44 22.53
C ARG A 389 -16.81 -14.53 21.39
N SER A 390 -17.51 -15.65 21.28
CA SER A 390 -18.50 -15.89 20.20
C SER A 390 -19.72 -14.98 20.28
N ALA A 391 -20.21 -14.67 21.49
CA ALA A 391 -21.48 -13.96 21.71
C ALA A 391 -21.52 -12.48 21.29
N HIS A 392 -20.38 -11.88 20.95
CA HIS A 392 -20.27 -10.44 20.62
C HIS A 392 -19.66 -10.18 19.23
N LEU A 393 -19.52 -11.20 18.40
CA LEU A 393 -19.06 -11.04 17.02
C LEU A 393 -20.23 -10.65 16.12
N SER A 394 -19.98 -9.77 15.14
CA SER A 394 -20.92 -9.58 14.02
C SER A 394 -20.99 -10.85 13.17
N ASP A 395 -22.07 -11.05 12.42
CA ASP A 395 -22.24 -12.22 11.53
C ASP A 395 -21.07 -12.37 10.55
N TRP A 396 -20.59 -11.26 10.00
CA TRP A 396 -19.41 -11.23 9.12
C TRP A 396 -18.13 -11.65 9.86
N ALA A 397 -17.90 -11.13 11.06
CA ALA A 397 -16.71 -11.46 11.86
C ALA A 397 -16.72 -12.95 12.24
N TYR A 398 -17.90 -13.47 12.58
CA TYR A 398 -18.09 -14.90 12.85
C TYR A 398 -17.79 -15.76 11.62
N GLU A 399 -18.30 -15.39 10.44
CA GLU A 399 -18.03 -16.09 9.19
C GLU A 399 -16.52 -16.14 8.87
N LYS A 400 -15.82 -15.01 9.01
CA LYS A 400 -14.38 -14.92 8.71
C LYS A 400 -13.55 -15.72 9.69
N LEU A 401 -13.85 -15.62 10.98
CA LEU A 401 -13.19 -16.42 11.99
C LEU A 401 -13.46 -17.93 11.78
N TYR A 402 -14.68 -18.30 11.40
CA TYR A 402 -15.04 -19.69 11.08
C TYR A 402 -14.18 -20.25 9.95
N GLN A 403 -13.95 -19.50 8.88
CA GLN A 403 -13.07 -19.93 7.78
C GLN A 403 -11.63 -20.18 8.24
N ILE A 404 -11.08 -19.31 9.10
CA ILE A 404 -9.72 -19.48 9.66
C ILE A 404 -9.67 -20.75 10.52
N VAL A 405 -10.62 -20.91 11.44
CA VAL A 405 -10.65 -22.02 12.40
C VAL A 405 -10.84 -23.36 11.69
N VAL A 406 -11.74 -23.44 10.72
CA VAL A 406 -12.01 -24.67 9.96
C VAL A 406 -10.80 -25.10 9.15
N HIS A 407 -10.17 -24.17 8.42
CA HIS A 407 -8.99 -24.47 7.63
C HIS A 407 -7.88 -25.03 8.52
N ARG A 408 -7.57 -24.32 9.61
CA ARG A 408 -6.49 -24.71 10.50
C ARG A 408 -6.75 -26.02 11.21
N HIS A 409 -8.01 -26.30 11.57
CA HIS A 409 -8.42 -27.57 12.18
C HIS A 409 -8.26 -28.73 11.19
N ASN A 410 -8.79 -28.58 9.98
CA ASN A 410 -8.69 -29.59 8.92
C ASN A 410 -7.23 -29.86 8.49
N SER A 411 -6.40 -28.83 8.46
CA SER A 411 -4.98 -28.91 8.11
C SER A 411 -4.06 -29.20 9.31
N ARG A 412 -4.61 -29.37 10.52
CA ARG A 412 -3.87 -29.60 11.78
C ARG A 412 -2.76 -28.59 12.05
N ILE A 413 -2.99 -27.31 11.72
CA ILE A 413 -2.01 -26.25 11.94
C ILE A 413 -2.08 -25.80 13.41
N PRO A 414 -0.95 -25.74 14.15
CA PRO A 414 -0.94 -25.40 15.58
C PRO A 414 -1.65 -24.08 15.90
N THR A 415 -2.57 -24.11 16.85
CA THR A 415 -3.36 -22.93 17.22
C THR A 415 -3.56 -22.87 18.73
N VAL A 416 -3.31 -21.70 19.32
CA VAL A 416 -3.63 -21.39 20.72
C VAL A 416 -4.85 -20.48 20.76
N ILE A 417 -5.82 -20.79 21.60
CA ILE A 417 -7.04 -19.99 21.78
C ILE A 417 -7.17 -19.65 23.25
N THR A 418 -7.43 -18.38 23.57
CA THR A 418 -7.86 -17.98 24.91
C THR A 418 -9.31 -17.51 24.90
N SER A 419 -10.09 -17.87 25.92
CA SER A 419 -11.51 -17.48 26.01
C SER A 419 -11.94 -17.22 27.47
N PRO A 420 -12.74 -16.18 27.76
CA PRO A 420 -13.12 -15.79 29.12
C PRO A 420 -14.21 -16.64 29.81
N MET A 421 -14.56 -17.84 29.30
CA MET A 421 -15.68 -18.68 29.77
C MET A 421 -17.03 -18.02 29.39
N ASP A 422 -17.94 -18.63 28.64
CA ASP A 422 -18.53 -19.95 28.72
C ASP A 422 -18.53 -20.66 27.35
N MET A 423 -17.66 -21.67 27.19
CA MET A 423 -17.64 -22.52 25.99
C MET A 423 -18.47 -23.79 26.21
N ALA A 424 -19.05 -23.99 27.40
CA ALA A 424 -19.89 -25.15 27.70
C ALA A 424 -21.34 -24.92 27.26
N ASP A 425 -21.84 -23.68 27.36
CA ASP A 425 -23.22 -23.32 26.96
C ASP A 425 -23.35 -22.72 25.55
N SER A 426 -22.22 -22.47 24.87
CA SER A 426 -22.23 -21.96 23.50
C SER A 426 -22.06 -23.08 22.47
N SER A 427 -23.13 -23.34 21.71
CA SER A 427 -23.11 -24.26 20.58
C SER A 427 -22.72 -23.50 19.31
N GLY A 428 -21.66 -23.95 18.62
CA GLY A 428 -21.20 -23.29 17.42
C GLY A 428 -20.07 -24.04 16.71
N PRO A 429 -20.01 -24.05 15.37
CA PRO A 429 -18.97 -24.72 14.61
C PRO A 429 -17.52 -24.34 14.96
N ILE A 430 -17.28 -23.11 15.43
CA ILE A 430 -15.97 -22.63 15.89
C ILE A 430 -15.58 -23.29 17.21
N ILE A 431 -16.52 -23.28 18.16
CA ILE A 431 -16.33 -23.79 19.52
C ILE A 431 -16.14 -25.31 19.51
N SER A 432 -16.93 -26.02 18.71
CA SER A 432 -16.80 -27.47 18.53
C SER A 432 -15.40 -27.89 18.05
N ARG A 433 -14.75 -27.09 17.21
CA ARG A 433 -13.37 -27.34 16.75
C ARG A 433 -12.34 -26.94 17.79
N ALA A 434 -12.54 -25.81 18.46
CA ALA A 434 -11.69 -25.37 19.57
C ALA A 434 -11.72 -26.35 20.77
N GLN A 435 -12.78 -27.15 20.88
CA GLN A 435 -12.97 -28.19 21.90
C GLN A 435 -12.74 -29.62 21.40
N ASP A 436 -12.23 -29.79 20.17
CA ASP A 436 -11.96 -31.12 19.66
C ASP A 436 -10.72 -31.72 20.33
N GLN A 437 -10.96 -32.59 21.31
CA GLN A 437 -9.91 -33.30 22.06
C GLN A 437 -9.07 -34.24 21.19
N SER A 438 -9.55 -34.62 20.01
CA SER A 438 -8.76 -35.42 19.05
C SER A 438 -7.71 -34.59 18.31
N SER A 439 -7.87 -33.26 18.31
CA SER A 439 -7.02 -32.30 17.60
C SER A 439 -6.25 -31.36 18.54
N GLY A 440 -6.53 -31.38 19.85
CA GLY A 440 -5.82 -30.54 20.82
C GLY A 440 -6.19 -30.77 22.28
N THR A 441 -5.51 -30.01 23.15
CA THR A 441 -5.70 -30.03 24.60
C THR A 441 -6.52 -28.82 25.06
N ILE A 442 -7.46 -29.06 25.97
CA ILE A 442 -8.31 -28.01 26.54
C ILE A 442 -8.00 -27.91 28.04
N ILE A 443 -7.63 -26.71 28.49
CA ILE A 443 -7.28 -26.45 29.88
C ILE A 443 -8.21 -25.39 30.46
N ARG A 444 -8.87 -25.76 31.57
CA ARG A 444 -9.61 -24.83 32.42
C ARG A 444 -8.66 -24.20 33.44
N MET A 445 -8.68 -22.87 33.48
CA MET A 445 -7.97 -22.05 34.48
C MET A 445 -8.99 -21.48 35.46
N ASP A 446 -8.82 -21.79 36.75
CA ASP A 446 -9.68 -21.33 37.82
C ASP A 446 -8.82 -20.67 38.90
N ALA A 447 -9.01 -19.35 39.09
CA ALA A 447 -8.34 -18.58 40.12
C ALA A 447 -9.06 -17.23 40.31
N PRO A 448 -8.91 -16.56 41.46
CA PRO A 448 -9.39 -15.19 41.63
C PRO A 448 -8.64 -14.23 40.70
N ASP A 449 -9.30 -13.14 40.27
CA ASP A 449 -8.67 -12.14 39.41
C ASP A 449 -7.41 -11.56 40.07
N TYR A 450 -6.29 -11.74 39.39
CA TYR A 450 -4.97 -11.31 39.83
C TYR A 450 -4.84 -9.77 39.91
N ARG A 451 -5.68 -9.01 39.20
CA ARG A 451 -5.59 -7.55 39.05
C ARG A 451 -6.21 -6.77 40.22
N VAL A 452 -7.09 -7.40 41.00
CA VAL A 452 -7.98 -6.68 41.96
C VAL A 452 -7.25 -6.20 43.22
N ASN A 453 -6.18 -6.87 43.68
CA ASN A 453 -5.52 -6.54 44.97
C ASN A 453 -4.29 -5.61 44.89
N ARG A 454 -3.81 -5.24 43.69
CA ARG A 454 -2.61 -4.39 43.57
C ARG A 454 -2.85 -2.90 43.91
N ARG A 455 -4.10 -2.47 44.06
CA ARG A 455 -4.47 -1.07 44.38
C ARG A 455 -4.51 -0.75 45.88
N ASP A 456 -4.46 -1.74 46.77
CA ASP A 456 -4.67 -1.51 48.22
C ASP A 456 -3.38 -1.47 49.07
N GLY A 457 -2.20 -1.59 48.43
CA GLY A 457 -0.91 -1.64 49.10
C GLY A 457 -0.23 -0.29 49.38
N SER A 458 -0.75 0.86 48.90
CA SER A 458 -0.07 2.17 49.02
C SER A 458 -0.73 3.18 49.96
N ARG A 459 -1.75 2.78 50.73
CA ARG A 459 -2.45 3.70 51.66
C ARG A 459 -2.63 3.12 53.06
N ARG A 460 -1.55 2.79 53.77
CA ARG A 460 -1.58 2.74 55.25
C ARG A 460 -0.23 3.20 55.82
N GLY A 461 -0.24 4.40 56.43
CA GLY A 461 0.85 4.84 57.31
C GLY A 461 1.19 6.33 57.25
N ALA A 462 0.23 7.22 57.54
CA ALA A 462 0.56 8.56 58.05
C ALA A 462 -0.29 8.81 59.31
N PRO A 463 0.27 9.31 60.43
CA PRO A 463 -0.43 9.38 61.71
C PRO A 463 -1.47 10.50 61.72
N GLU A 464 -2.62 10.24 62.36
CA GLU A 464 -3.69 11.21 62.57
C GLU A 464 -3.19 12.44 63.34
N HIS A 465 -3.26 13.60 62.69
CA HIS A 465 -3.03 14.89 63.33
C HIS A 465 -4.26 15.29 64.15
N THR A 466 -4.15 15.27 65.47
CA THR A 466 -5.17 15.77 66.40
C THR A 466 -5.26 17.30 66.32
N PRO A 467 -6.44 17.92 66.12
CA PRO A 467 -6.55 19.37 66.12
C PRO A 467 -6.65 19.90 67.56
N ARG A 468 -5.68 20.73 67.97
CA ARG A 468 -5.75 21.55 69.19
C ARG A 468 -6.89 22.57 69.07
N ARG A 469 -7.92 22.43 69.91
CA ARG A 469 -8.93 23.47 70.13
C ARG A 469 -8.30 24.63 70.92
N GLY A 470 -8.30 25.82 70.31
CA GLY A 470 -8.06 27.08 71.00
C GLY A 470 -9.24 27.43 71.91
N ARG A 471 -8.92 27.85 73.13
CA ARG A 471 -9.84 28.49 74.08
C ARG A 471 -10.09 29.94 73.63
N GLN A 472 -11.35 30.34 73.53
CA GLN A 472 -11.75 31.71 73.80
C GLN A 472 -12.91 31.69 74.82
N ARG A 473 -12.72 32.51 75.87
CA ARG A 473 -13.56 32.78 77.05
C ARG A 473 -13.44 31.81 78.22
#